data_AF-A0A2G9TAI2-F1
#
_entry.id   AF-A0A2G9TAI2-F1
#
_cell.length_a   1.000
_cell.length_b   1.000
_cell.length_c   1.000
_cell.angle_alpha   90.00
_cell.angle_beta   90.00
_cell.angle_gamma   90.00
#
_symmetry.space_group_name_H-M   'P 1'
#
loop_
_entity.id
_entity.type
_entity.pdbx_description
1 polymer ?
#
loop_
_entity_poly.entity_id
_entity_poly.type
_entity_poly.pdbx_seq_one_letter_code
_entity_poly.pdbx_strand_id
1 'polypeptide(L)'
;MGLYDNNDTSSQISVFMYAIEKTDNGASRVYFVVPEGDAGRVFVVDHKNHVVASQNLTSGNFLDIRPRFFDSGEYMLYYGKDCYDTSCPKKIPFTAAMGSVRVLHVHDNTMESDYHELVRPNTVSILWVLPQYFVITLGEVLLS
;
A
#
# COMPACT_ATOMS: atom_id res chain seq x y z
N MET A 1 -8.42 16.51 3.56
CA MET A 1 -7.32 17.23 2.89
C MET A 1 -7.63 17.30 1.40
N GLY A 2 -7.42 18.44 0.76
CA GLY A 2 -7.46 18.55 -0.71
C GLY A 2 -6.03 18.41 -1.24
N LEU A 3 -5.81 17.56 -2.23
CA LEU A 3 -4.51 17.39 -2.88
C LEU A 3 -4.49 18.25 -4.14
N TYR A 4 -3.42 19.03 -4.29
CA TYR A 4 -3.27 20.04 -5.33
C TYR A 4 -2.48 19.45 -6.50
N ASP A 5 -3.13 19.28 -7.64
CA ASP A 5 -2.46 18.92 -8.90
C ASP A 5 -2.17 20.22 -9.67
N ASN A 6 -0.89 20.53 -9.87
CA ASN A 6 -0.47 21.74 -10.57
C ASN A 6 -0.11 21.39 -12.00
N ASN A 7 -1.10 21.31 -12.88
CA ASN A 7 -0.89 21.25 -14.32
C ASN A 7 -1.55 22.47 -14.99
N ASP A 8 -0.78 23.14 -15.84
CA ASP A 8 -0.73 24.59 -16.08
C ASP A 8 -1.96 25.27 -16.73
N THR A 9 -3.16 24.68 -16.69
CA THR A 9 -4.40 25.36 -17.17
C THR A 9 -5.69 25.02 -16.42
N SER A 10 -5.67 24.13 -15.41
CA SER A 10 -6.87 23.79 -14.63
C SER A 10 -6.48 23.09 -13.32
N SER A 11 -6.51 23.82 -12.20
CA SER A 11 -6.31 23.24 -10.86
C SER A 11 -7.50 22.32 -10.52
N GLN A 12 -7.35 21.01 -10.74
CA GLN A 12 -8.37 20.02 -10.35
C GLN A 12 -8.14 19.63 -8.89
N ILE A 13 -9.04 20.08 -8.02
CA ILE A 13 -9.05 19.68 -6.62
C ILE A 13 -9.76 18.33 -6.53
N SER A 14 -9.01 17.24 -6.48
CA SER A 14 -9.57 15.92 -6.17
C SER A 14 -9.79 15.81 -4.66
N VAL A 15 -11.03 16.05 -4.23
CA VAL A 15 -11.45 15.81 -2.85
C VAL A 15 -12.10 14.44 -2.77
N PHE A 16 -11.46 13.51 -2.08
CA PHE A 16 -12.07 12.24 -1.71
C PHE A 16 -12.04 12.09 -0.19
N MET A 17 -13.09 11.47 0.35
CA MET A 17 -13.11 11.09 1.76
C MET A 17 -12.18 9.89 1.94
N TYR A 18 -11.10 10.07 2.71
CA TYR A 18 -10.24 8.98 3.14
C TYR A 18 -10.55 8.66 4.59
N ALA A 19 -10.65 7.36 4.90
CA ALA A 19 -10.68 6.92 6.27
C ALA A 19 -9.25 7.02 6.83
N ILE A 20 -9.09 7.80 7.90
CA ILE A 20 -7.89 7.85 8.75
C ILE A 20 -7.90 6.74 9.82
N GLU A 21 -8.90 5.87 9.77
CA GLU A 21 -9.02 4.76 10.71
C GLU A 21 -7.85 3.80 10.57
N LYS A 22 -7.46 3.18 11.70
CA LYS A 22 -6.45 2.13 11.67
C LYS A 22 -6.95 1.03 10.76
N THR A 23 -6.12 0.65 9.81
CA THR A 23 -6.37 -0.48 8.92
C THR A 23 -6.53 -1.77 9.74
N ASP A 24 -7.53 -2.56 9.39
CA ASP A 24 -7.78 -3.83 10.06
C ASP A 24 -6.56 -4.77 9.94
N ASN A 25 -6.22 -5.41 11.06
CA ASN A 25 -5.19 -6.45 11.16
C ASN A 25 -3.79 -6.03 10.67
N GLY A 26 -3.42 -4.75 10.78
CA GLY A 26 -2.08 -4.28 10.45
C GLY A 26 -1.78 -4.22 8.96
N ALA A 27 -2.81 -4.17 8.11
CA ALA A 27 -2.62 -3.90 6.68
C ALA A 27 -2.01 -2.50 6.45
N SER A 28 -1.34 -2.32 5.33
CA SER A 28 -0.89 -1.04 4.82
C SER A 28 -1.87 -0.58 3.75
N ARG A 29 -2.53 0.56 3.92
CA ARG A 29 -3.52 1.08 2.96
C ARG A 29 -2.89 2.12 2.05
N VAL A 30 -3.12 1.99 0.76
CA VAL A 30 -2.72 2.96 -0.26
C VAL A 30 -3.97 3.50 -0.94
N TYR A 31 -4.17 4.82 -0.88
CA TYR A 31 -5.19 5.51 -1.67
C TYR A 31 -4.58 6.02 -2.97
N PHE A 32 -5.35 5.98 -4.06
CA PHE A 32 -4.90 6.44 -5.37
C PHE A 32 -5.59 7.73 -5.78
N VAL A 33 -4.80 8.65 -6.32
CA VAL A 33 -5.27 9.88 -6.94
C VAL A 33 -4.77 9.90 -8.37
N VAL A 34 -5.70 9.96 -9.31
CA VAL A 34 -5.44 9.85 -10.74
C VAL A 34 -5.96 11.11 -11.44
N PRO A 35 -5.16 11.78 -12.28
CA PRO A 35 -5.62 12.92 -13.10
C PRO A 35 -6.73 12.45 -14.04
N GLU A 36 -7.72 13.31 -14.30
CA GLU A 36 -8.99 12.98 -14.96
C GLU A 36 -8.89 11.89 -16.06
N GLY A 37 -9.41 10.70 -15.74
CA GLY A 37 -9.42 9.53 -16.60
C GLY A 37 -9.24 8.24 -15.81
N ASP A 38 -9.78 7.12 -16.30
CA ASP A 38 -9.45 5.78 -15.77
C ASP A 38 -7.98 5.49 -16.11
N ALA A 39 -7.10 5.27 -15.13
CA ALA A 39 -5.70 4.90 -15.38
C ALA A 39 -5.50 3.39 -15.50
N GLY A 40 -6.59 2.62 -15.56
CA GLY A 40 -6.61 1.19 -15.78
C GLY A 40 -6.61 0.41 -14.47
N ARG A 41 -5.64 -0.49 -14.29
CA ARG A 41 -5.57 -1.35 -13.11
C ARG A 41 -4.20 -1.27 -12.45
N VAL A 42 -4.17 -1.50 -11.14
CA VAL A 42 -2.96 -1.64 -10.35
C VAL A 42 -2.88 -3.06 -9.79
N PHE A 43 -1.69 -3.64 -9.84
CA PHE A 43 -1.35 -4.96 -9.34
C PHE A 43 -0.20 -4.83 -8.34
N VAL A 44 -0.38 -5.40 -7.16
CA VAL A 44 0.67 -5.49 -6.13
C VAL A 44 1.38 -6.81 -6.33
N VAL A 45 2.68 -6.75 -6.56
CA VAL A 45 3.51 -7.91 -6.83
C VAL A 45 4.57 -8.04 -5.75
N ASP A 46 4.67 -9.23 -5.17
CA ASP A 46 5.67 -9.59 -4.17
C ASP A 46 7.06 -9.81 -4.81
N HIS A 47 8.12 -9.88 -4.00
CA HIS A 47 9.49 -10.21 -4.42
C HIS A 47 9.59 -11.55 -5.18
N LYS A 48 8.61 -12.45 -5.01
CA LYS A 48 8.48 -13.72 -5.73
C LYS A 48 7.75 -13.60 -7.08
N ASN A 49 7.50 -12.40 -7.57
CA ASN A 49 6.68 -12.12 -8.77
C ASN A 49 5.24 -12.67 -8.68
N HIS A 50 4.71 -12.80 -7.47
CA HIS A 50 3.32 -13.22 -7.25
C HIS A 50 2.42 -12.00 -7.06
N VAL A 51 1.28 -11.96 -7.76
CA VAL A 51 0.27 -10.93 -7.56
C VAL A 51 -0.45 -11.20 -6.25
N VAL A 52 -0.34 -10.26 -5.32
CA VAL A 52 -0.92 -10.34 -3.97
C VAL A 52 -2.30 -9.71 -3.94
N ALA A 53 -2.48 -8.62 -4.68
CA ALA A 53 -3.74 -7.90 -4.78
C ALA A 53 -3.82 -7.11 -6.08
N SER A 54 -5.04 -6.81 -6.53
CA SER A 54 -5.27 -5.98 -7.71
C SER A 54 -6.51 -5.11 -7.52
N GLN A 55 -6.48 -3.89 -8.03
CA GLN A 55 -7.59 -2.95 -7.92
C GLN A 55 -7.68 -2.06 -9.17
N ASN A 56 -8.86 -1.52 -9.46
CA ASN A 56 -9.01 -0.53 -10.53
C ASN A 56 -8.44 0.82 -10.09
N LEU A 57 -7.68 1.46 -10.97
CA LEU A 57 -6.96 2.67 -10.67
C LEU A 57 -7.84 3.90 -10.94
N THR A 58 -8.73 4.16 -9.99
CA THR A 58 -9.68 5.27 -9.99
C THR A 58 -9.46 6.16 -8.77
N SER A 59 -9.63 7.48 -8.94
CA SER A 59 -9.48 8.44 -7.83
C SER A 59 -10.41 8.11 -6.66
N GLY A 60 -9.83 8.03 -5.45
CA GLY A 60 -10.54 7.69 -4.22
C GLY A 60 -10.66 6.18 -3.94
N ASN A 61 -10.21 5.33 -4.86
CA ASN A 61 -10.10 3.90 -4.58
C ASN A 61 -8.88 3.63 -3.69
N PHE A 62 -8.92 2.51 -2.97
CA PHE A 62 -7.87 2.12 -2.04
C PHE A 62 -7.49 0.65 -2.21
N LEU A 63 -6.29 0.32 -1.76
CA LEU A 63 -5.77 -1.03 -1.76
C LEU A 63 -5.09 -1.33 -0.43
N ASP A 64 -5.48 -2.45 0.18
CA ASP A 64 -4.94 -2.92 1.44
C ASP A 64 -3.90 -4.03 1.18
N ILE A 65 -2.65 -3.75 1.54
CA ILE A 65 -1.51 -4.66 1.37
C ILE A 65 -1.14 -5.18 2.75
N ARG A 66 -1.20 -6.50 2.95
CA ARG A 66 -0.84 -7.12 4.23
C ARG A 66 0.58 -7.67 4.15
N PRO A 67 1.59 -6.99 4.73
CA PRO A 67 2.92 -7.57 4.84
C PRO A 67 2.88 -8.80 5.75
N ARG A 68 3.66 -9.82 5.39
CA ARG A 68 3.91 -10.95 6.29
C ARG A 68 4.83 -10.50 7.42
N PHE A 69 4.62 -11.03 8.62
CA PHE A 69 5.36 -10.64 9.83
C PHE A 69 6.89 -10.79 9.74
N PHE A 70 7.40 -11.68 8.88
CA PHE A 70 8.83 -11.97 8.72
C PHE A 70 9.40 -11.53 7.37
N ASP A 71 8.68 -10.70 6.62
CA ASP A 71 9.07 -10.24 5.29
C ASP A 71 9.51 -8.77 5.34
N SER A 72 10.37 -8.35 4.42
CA SER A 72 10.87 -6.96 4.36
C SER A 72 9.75 -5.95 4.06
N GLY A 73 8.59 -6.45 3.62
CA GLY A 73 7.44 -5.64 3.24
C GLY A 73 7.66 -4.91 1.93
N GLU A 74 8.63 -5.34 1.12
CA GLU A 74 8.93 -4.74 -0.18
C GLU A 74 8.03 -5.33 -1.27
N TYR A 75 7.25 -4.47 -1.91
CA TYR A 75 6.34 -4.80 -2.99
C TYR A 75 6.63 -3.92 -4.20
N MET A 76 6.17 -4.39 -5.37
CA MET A 76 6.18 -3.61 -6.60
C MET A 76 4.75 -3.38 -7.06
N LEU A 77 4.37 -2.12 -7.24
CA LEU A 77 3.09 -1.73 -7.83
C LEU A 77 3.24 -1.62 -9.34
N TYR A 78 2.54 -2.49 -10.06
CA TYR A 78 2.44 -2.49 -11.52
C TYR A 78 1.13 -1.81 -11.91
N TYR A 79 1.16 -0.82 -12.79
CA TYR A 79 -0.07 -0.13 -13.19
C TYR A 79 -0.07 0.29 -14.66
N GLY A 80 -1.26 0.42 -15.23
CA GLY A 80 -1.48 0.91 -16.58
C GLY A 80 -2.85 0.54 -17.14
N LYS A 81 -3.16 1.11 -18.31
CA LYS A 81 -4.32 0.74 -19.12
C LYS A 81 -4.07 -0.58 -19.83
N ASP A 82 -5.10 -1.41 -19.91
CA ASP A 82 -5.12 -2.68 -20.66
C ASP A 82 -3.92 -3.61 -20.37
N CYS A 83 -3.49 -3.66 -19.11
CA CYS A 83 -2.41 -4.53 -18.68
C CYS A 83 -2.88 -5.57 -17.66
N TYR A 84 -2.14 -6.68 -17.60
CA TYR A 84 -2.43 -7.81 -16.73
C TYR A 84 -1.17 -8.20 -15.95
N ASP A 85 -1.33 -8.37 -14.64
CA ASP A 85 -0.30 -8.82 -13.70
C ASP A 85 1.01 -8.02 -13.83
N THR A 86 2.11 -8.69 -14.17
CA THR A 86 3.46 -8.12 -14.27
C THR A 86 3.75 -7.51 -15.65
N SER A 87 2.81 -7.57 -16.58
CA SER A 87 2.97 -7.05 -17.95
C SER A 87 2.75 -5.53 -18.06
N CYS A 88 2.43 -4.84 -16.97
CA CYS A 88 2.21 -3.40 -17.00
C CYS A 88 3.52 -2.63 -17.25
N PRO A 89 3.48 -1.55 -18.06
CA PRO A 89 4.68 -0.79 -18.45
C PRO A 89 5.24 0.06 -17.31
N LYS A 90 4.40 0.48 -16.36
CA LYS A 90 4.80 1.31 -15.23
C LYS A 90 4.91 0.48 -13.97
N LYS A 91 5.98 0.75 -13.20
CA LYS A 91 6.33 0.03 -11.98
C LYS A 91 6.81 1.04 -10.94
N ILE A 92 6.31 0.93 -9.70
CA ILE A 92 6.75 1.77 -8.58
C ILE A 92 7.06 0.84 -7.40
N PRO A 93 8.24 0.97 -6.76
CA PRO A 93 8.51 0.27 -5.52
C PRO A 93 7.62 0.80 -4.39
N PHE A 94 7.15 -0.10 -3.53
CA PHE A 94 6.32 0.23 -2.39
C PHE A 94 6.70 -0.63 -1.18
N THR A 95 7.13 0.02 -0.09
CA THR A 95 7.34 -0.67 1.18
C THR A 95 6.08 -0.60 2.04
N ALA A 96 5.40 -1.73 2.19
CA ALA A 96 4.22 -1.86 3.03
C ALA A 96 4.62 -1.97 4.51
N ALA A 97 4.27 -0.95 5.28
CA ALA A 97 4.47 -0.95 6.72
C ALA A 97 3.14 -1.20 7.46
N MET A 98 3.19 -1.96 8.56
CA MET A 98 1.98 -2.36 9.28
C MET A 98 1.24 -1.16 9.87
N GLY A 99 -0.04 -1.03 9.54
CA GLY A 99 -0.88 0.05 10.05
C GLY A 99 -0.57 1.43 9.46
N SER A 100 0.20 1.51 8.36
CA SER A 100 0.41 2.79 7.66
C SER A 100 -0.69 3.07 6.65
N VAL A 101 -0.99 4.35 6.46
CA VAL A 101 -1.86 4.83 5.39
C VAL A 101 -1.10 5.82 4.54
N ARG A 102 -0.99 5.54 3.24
CA ARG A 102 -0.30 6.37 2.26
C ARG A 102 -1.24 6.74 1.11
N VAL A 103 -0.99 7.87 0.47
CA VAL A 103 -1.66 8.30 -0.75
C VAL A 103 -0.62 8.35 -1.85
N LEU A 104 -0.92 7.74 -2.99
CA LEU A 104 -0.11 7.81 -4.19
C LEU A 104 -0.79 8.72 -5.21
N HIS A 105 -0.10 9.77 -5.63
CA HIS A 105 -0.50 10.54 -6.80
C HIS A 105 0.07 9.86 -8.05
N VAL A 106 -0.80 9.45 -8.97
CA VAL A 106 -0.40 8.76 -10.18
C VAL A 106 -0.29 9.76 -11.32
N HIS A 107 0.94 10.03 -11.74
CA HIS A 107 1.28 10.83 -12.91
C HIS A 107 2.13 10.02 -13.92
N ASP A 108 2.28 10.51 -15.16
CA ASP A 108 3.05 9.81 -16.20
C ASP A 108 4.52 9.55 -15.81
N ASN A 109 5.07 10.34 -14.88
CA ASN A 109 6.40 10.18 -14.30
C ASN A 109 6.36 9.90 -12.79
N THR A 110 5.36 9.14 -12.31
CA THR A 110 5.25 8.82 -10.88
C THR A 110 6.53 8.15 -10.40
N MET A 111 7.17 8.73 -9.38
CA MET A 111 8.36 8.19 -8.72
C MET A 111 8.02 7.79 -7.28
N GLU A 112 8.95 7.10 -6.62
CA GLU A 112 8.84 6.70 -5.22
C GLU A 112 8.63 7.90 -4.26
N SER A 113 8.90 9.14 -4.70
CA SER A 113 8.68 10.36 -3.92
C SER A 113 7.23 10.85 -3.91
N ASP A 114 6.33 10.29 -4.73
CA ASP A 114 4.93 10.76 -4.85
C ASP A 114 3.99 10.11 -3.80
N TYR A 115 4.54 9.36 -2.85
CA TYR A 115 3.80 8.87 -1.70
C TYR A 115 3.68 9.95 -0.63
N HIS A 116 2.46 10.34 -0.31
CA HIS A 116 2.15 11.13 0.87
C HIS A 116 1.69 10.22 2.00
N GLU A 117 2.45 10.20 3.08
CA GLU A 117 2.09 9.47 4.29
C GLU A 117 1.04 10.25 5.10
N LEU A 118 -0.16 9.68 5.23
CA LEU A 118 -1.25 10.26 6.02
C LEU A 118 -1.20 9.78 7.47
N VAL A 119 -0.91 8.49 7.66
CA VAL A 119 -0.84 7.86 8.98
C VAL A 119 0.45 7.07 9.05
N ARG A 120 1.27 7.38 10.05
CA ARG A 120 2.54 6.68 10.29
C ARG A 120 2.28 5.23 10.70
N PRO A 121 3.09 4.27 10.23
CA PRO A 121 3.02 2.90 10.68
C PRO A 121 3.24 2.78 12.18
N ASN A 122 2.56 1.81 12.78
CA ASN A 122 2.78 1.49 14.17
C ASN A 122 4.06 0.64 14.27
N THR A 123 5.09 1.16 14.94
CA THR A 123 6.28 0.37 15.26
C THR A 123 5.99 -0.50 16.48
N VAL A 124 5.54 -1.73 16.26
CA VAL A 124 5.52 -2.74 17.32
C VAL A 124 6.92 -3.33 17.40
N SER A 125 7.62 -3.10 18.51
CA SER A 125 8.94 -3.70 18.72
C SER A 125 8.79 -5.22 18.82
N ILE A 126 9.61 -5.98 18.09
CA ILE A 126 9.60 -7.46 18.13
C ILE A 126 9.85 -8.00 19.55
N LEU A 127 10.43 -7.18 20.43
CA LEU A 127 10.57 -7.46 21.86
C LEU A 127 9.23 -7.67 22.59
N TRP A 128 8.12 -7.11 22.09
CA TRP A 128 6.78 -7.33 22.66
C TRP A 128 6.13 -8.65 22.23
N VAL A 129 6.65 -9.31 21.18
CA VAL A 129 6.16 -10.60 20.68
C VAL A 129 6.90 -11.77 21.35
N LEU A 130 8.14 -11.55 21.79
CA LEU A 130 8.96 -12.54 22.50
C LEU A 130 8.26 -13.18 23.72
N PRO A 131 7.55 -12.44 24.59
CA PRO A 131 6.85 -13.04 25.72
C PRO A 131 5.80 -14.07 25.30
N GLN A 132 5.08 -13.82 24.19
CA GLN A 132 4.05 -14.75 23.71
C GLN A 132 4.67 -16.04 23.15
N TYR A 133 5.78 -15.93 22.42
CA TYR A 133 6.51 -17.11 21.92
C TYR A 133 7.06 -17.97 23.05
N PHE A 134 7.60 -17.37 24.11
CA PHE A 134 8.07 -18.11 25.28
C PHE A 134 6.95 -18.89 25.97
N VAL A 135 5.76 -18.29 26.13
CA VAL A 135 4.62 -18.97 26.77
C VAL A 135 4.11 -20.13 25.92
N ILE A 136 4.00 -19.95 24.60
CA ILE A 136 3.54 -21.00 23.68
C ILE A 136 4.54 -22.16 23.65
N THR A 137 5.83 -21.87 23.50
CA THR A 137 6.88 -22.91 23.44
C THR A 137 7.05 -23.65 24.76
N LEU A 138 6.99 -22.96 25.91
CA LEU A 138 6.98 -23.62 27.22
C LEU A 138 5.71 -24.46 27.42
N GLY A 139 4.55 -24.00 26.96
CA GLY A 139 3.31 -24.75 26.99
C GLY A 139 3.38 -26.03 26.16
N GLU A 140 3.99 -25.97 24.98
CA GLU A 140 4.18 -27.13 24.09
C GLU A 140 5.17 -28.16 24.70
N VAL A 141 6.24 -27.69 25.36
CA VAL A 141 7.22 -28.57 26.03
C VAL A 141 6.68 -29.19 27.32
N LEU A 142 5.82 -28.49 28.06
CA LEU A 142 5.26 -29.00 29.32
C LEU A 142 4.10 -29.98 29.13
N LEU A 143 3.48 -30.01 27.95
CA LEU A 143 2.36 -30.90 27.60
C LEU A 143 2.77 -32.03 26.63
N SER A 144 4.06 -32.12 26.26
CA SER A 144 4.65 -33.25 25.51
C SER A 144 5.23 -34.31 26.44
#